data_AF-K6UCX3-F1
#
_entry.id   AF-K6UCX3-F1
#
_cell.length_a   1.000
_cell.length_b   1.000
_cell.length_c   1.000
_cell.angle_alpha   90.00
_cell.angle_beta   90.00
_cell.angle_gamma   90.00
#
_symmetry.space_group_name_H-M   'P 1'
#
loop_
_entity.id
_entity.type
_entity.pdbx_description
1 polymer ?
#
loop_
_entity_poly.entity_id
_entity_poly.type
_entity_poly.pdbx_seq_one_letter_code
_entity_poly.pdbx_strand_id
1 'polypeptide(L)'
;MKVAFIVLYTFSVLLDLSAAANNLEHFLNKSSNEIERLTHVTLNDTSKGTKEVEEWVKDEWREWMDEMQMDWKEFNCSLESEKNKWFGKKEKEMKKFIKSIEDRWLDFNENMHEMLNYGILKISLMWNFSEWQEWINTDAKRIIEEEWYNWITSNQTLYYKLIMKEWFKWKNKKIKQWLKRNWLYHEGRILENWERMPYTKILAMSEKKPWFNSNAQIINERDCFLKWIKKKEDFLESEERDKWRNWEYYKNDFFQKWIDSFLSHWLNIKKRNILHNQC
;
A
#
# COMPACT_ATOMS: atom_id res chain seq x y z
N MET A 1 11.98 -7.67 -19.78
CA MET A 1 11.83 -8.84 -18.88
C MET A 1 11.47 -8.51 -17.42
N LYS A 2 11.70 -7.29 -16.89
CA LYS A 2 11.39 -6.95 -15.47
C LYS A 2 10.00 -6.32 -15.21
N VAL A 3 9.35 -5.74 -16.23
CA VAL A 3 7.94 -5.29 -16.14
C VAL A 3 6.99 -6.49 -16.01
N ALA A 4 7.34 -7.63 -16.61
CA ALA A 4 6.53 -8.85 -16.53
C ALA A 4 6.40 -9.40 -15.10
N PHE A 5 7.44 -9.31 -14.26
CA PHE A 5 7.39 -9.88 -12.90
C PHE A 5 6.60 -9.02 -11.89
N ILE A 6 6.65 -7.69 -12.02
CA ILE A 6 5.85 -6.78 -11.18
C ILE A 6 4.38 -6.80 -11.63
N VAL A 7 4.13 -6.84 -12.94
CA VAL A 7 2.77 -7.01 -13.48
C VAL A 7 2.20 -8.39 -13.16
N LEU A 8 2.99 -9.47 -13.17
CA LEU A 8 2.53 -10.82 -12.80
C LEU A 8 2.27 -10.96 -11.30
N TYR A 9 3.02 -10.27 -10.43
CA TYR A 9 2.78 -10.33 -8.98
C TYR A 9 1.59 -9.46 -8.57
N THR A 10 1.43 -8.26 -9.15
CA THR A 10 0.19 -7.48 -9.00
C THR A 10 -0.99 -8.19 -9.65
N PHE A 11 -0.83 -8.85 -10.81
CA PHE A 11 -1.89 -9.69 -11.40
C PHE A 11 -2.20 -10.92 -10.56
N SER A 12 -1.25 -11.60 -9.91
CA SER A 12 -1.57 -12.77 -9.09
C SER A 12 -2.37 -12.39 -7.85
N VAL A 13 -1.98 -11.31 -7.17
CA VAL A 13 -2.72 -10.77 -6.01
C VAL A 13 -4.04 -10.12 -6.45
N LEU A 14 -4.09 -9.46 -7.63
CA LEU A 14 -5.32 -8.95 -8.24
C LEU A 14 -6.20 -10.06 -8.83
N LEU A 15 -5.68 -11.22 -9.21
CA LEU A 15 -6.45 -12.38 -9.70
C LEU A 15 -7.04 -13.14 -8.52
N ASP A 16 -6.30 -13.26 -7.41
CA ASP A 16 -6.86 -13.82 -6.17
C ASP A 16 -7.89 -12.86 -5.53
N LEU A 17 -7.65 -11.53 -5.58
CA LEU A 17 -8.61 -10.52 -5.15
C LEU A 17 -9.79 -10.35 -6.12
N SER A 18 -9.60 -10.46 -7.44
CA SER A 18 -10.69 -10.36 -8.42
C SER A 18 -11.48 -11.66 -8.51
N ALA A 19 -10.88 -12.83 -8.34
CA ALA A 19 -11.64 -14.07 -8.18
C ALA A 19 -12.46 -14.03 -6.89
N ALA A 20 -11.90 -13.55 -5.77
CA ALA A 20 -12.65 -13.35 -4.54
C ALA A 20 -13.72 -12.25 -4.67
N ALA A 21 -13.44 -11.15 -5.37
CA ALA A 21 -14.40 -10.06 -5.59
C ALA A 21 -15.50 -10.44 -6.59
N ASN A 22 -15.19 -11.18 -7.65
CA ASN A 22 -16.17 -11.70 -8.62
C ASN A 22 -17.02 -12.80 -7.98
N ASN A 23 -16.45 -13.64 -7.12
CA ASN A 23 -17.21 -14.60 -6.33
C ASN A 23 -18.11 -13.89 -5.32
N LEU A 24 -17.64 -12.80 -4.71
CA LEU A 24 -18.43 -11.96 -3.81
C LEU A 24 -19.55 -11.22 -4.56
N GLU A 25 -19.27 -10.63 -5.72
CA GLU A 25 -20.24 -9.92 -6.55
C GLU A 25 -21.31 -10.87 -7.12
N HIS A 26 -20.89 -12.05 -7.61
CA HIS A 26 -21.79 -13.11 -8.03
C HIS A 26 -22.65 -13.63 -6.88
N PHE A 27 -22.07 -13.77 -5.68
CA PHE A 27 -22.79 -14.14 -4.46
C PHE A 27 -23.80 -13.07 -4.03
N LEU A 28 -23.43 -11.78 -4.08
CA LEU A 28 -24.31 -10.65 -3.77
C LEU A 28 -25.48 -10.55 -4.75
N ASN A 29 -25.24 -10.70 -6.06
CA ASN A 29 -26.29 -10.69 -7.07
C ASN A 29 -27.25 -11.88 -6.93
N LYS A 30 -26.72 -13.08 -6.63
CA LYS A 30 -27.55 -14.26 -6.37
C LYS A 30 -28.40 -14.09 -5.10
N SER A 31 -27.80 -13.56 -4.03
CA SER A 31 -28.49 -13.26 -2.76
C SER A 31 -29.61 -12.23 -2.94
N SER A 32 -29.40 -11.19 -3.74
CA SER A 32 -30.41 -10.16 -4.03
C SER A 32 -31.67 -10.77 -4.68
N ASN A 33 -31.49 -11.64 -5.67
CA ASN A 33 -32.61 -12.28 -6.38
C ASN A 33 -33.37 -13.30 -5.51
N GLU A 34 -32.70 -13.90 -4.53
CA GLU A 34 -33.29 -14.89 -3.61
C GLU A 34 -34.08 -14.19 -2.47
N ILE A 35 -33.61 -13.02 -2.03
CA ILE A 35 -34.32 -12.15 -1.08
C ILE A 35 -35.65 -11.65 -1.67
N GLU A 36 -35.66 -11.23 -2.94
CA GLU A 36 -36.88 -10.77 -3.63
C GLU A 36 -37.95 -11.87 -3.74
N ARG A 37 -37.52 -13.15 -3.79
CA ARG A 37 -38.41 -14.31 -3.76
C ARG A 37 -38.97 -14.62 -2.36
N LEU A 38 -38.19 -14.42 -1.31
CA LEU A 38 -38.57 -14.79 0.06
C LEU A 38 -39.48 -13.75 0.73
N THR A 39 -39.33 -12.46 0.39
CA THR A 39 -40.20 -11.38 0.88
C THR A 39 -41.65 -11.53 0.43
N HIS A 40 -41.92 -12.22 -0.69
CA HIS A 40 -43.29 -12.48 -1.14
C HIS A 40 -44.01 -13.61 -0.38
N VAL A 41 -43.28 -14.49 0.34
CA VAL A 41 -43.86 -15.72 0.90
C VAL A 41 -44.15 -15.63 2.41
N THR A 42 -43.55 -14.70 3.16
CA THR A 42 -43.52 -14.78 4.63
C THR A 42 -44.01 -13.52 5.34
N LEU A 43 -45.26 -13.14 5.12
CA LEU A 43 -45.97 -12.22 6.01
C LEU A 43 -47.27 -12.87 6.47
N ASN A 44 -47.18 -13.68 7.53
CA ASN A 44 -48.29 -13.95 8.45
C ASN A 44 -47.77 -14.34 9.84
N ASP A 45 -48.17 -13.52 10.81
CA ASP A 45 -48.30 -13.73 12.27
C ASP A 45 -47.07 -13.96 13.19
N THR A 46 -46.64 -12.88 13.85
CA THR A 46 -46.51 -12.71 15.33
C THR A 46 -45.90 -11.33 15.60
N SER A 47 -46.71 -10.29 15.86
CA SER A 47 -46.29 -8.89 15.61
C SER A 47 -45.83 -8.06 16.82
N LYS A 48 -45.85 -8.59 18.05
CA LYS A 48 -45.54 -7.79 19.26
C LYS A 48 -44.17 -8.10 19.89
N GLY A 49 -43.86 -9.37 20.16
CA GLY A 49 -42.53 -9.75 20.67
C GLY A 49 -41.42 -9.62 19.62
N THR A 50 -41.75 -9.81 18.35
CA THR A 50 -40.81 -9.72 17.22
C THR A 50 -40.37 -8.28 16.97
N LYS A 51 -41.23 -7.28 17.19
CA LYS A 51 -40.90 -5.86 17.02
C LYS A 51 -39.92 -5.35 18.06
N GLU A 52 -40.10 -5.70 19.34
CA GLU A 52 -39.19 -5.29 20.41
C GLU A 52 -37.79 -5.92 20.25
N VAL A 53 -37.73 -7.18 19.79
CA VAL A 53 -36.46 -7.85 19.45
C VAL A 53 -35.81 -7.23 18.21
N GLU A 54 -36.59 -6.92 17.17
CA GLU A 54 -36.08 -6.25 15.95
C GLU A 54 -35.57 -4.83 16.22
N GLU A 55 -36.17 -4.08 17.13
CA GLU A 55 -35.72 -2.74 17.53
C GLU A 55 -34.42 -2.82 18.36
N TRP A 56 -34.36 -3.68 19.37
CA TRP A 56 -33.16 -3.86 20.19
C TRP A 56 -31.94 -4.30 19.36
N VAL A 57 -32.16 -5.21 18.41
CA VAL A 57 -31.13 -5.70 17.50
C VAL A 57 -30.63 -4.61 16.54
N LYS A 58 -31.51 -3.69 16.09
CA LYS A 58 -31.13 -2.53 15.28
C LYS A 58 -30.29 -1.53 16.08
N ASP A 59 -30.57 -1.40 17.37
CA ASP A 59 -29.82 -0.51 18.27
C ASP A 59 -28.42 -1.08 18.58
N GLU A 60 -28.30 -2.38 18.86
CA GLU A 60 -26.99 -3.04 19.06
C GLU A 60 -26.09 -2.95 17.80
N TRP A 61 -26.67 -3.12 16.62
CA TRP A 61 -25.94 -2.95 15.36
C TRP A 61 -25.45 -1.51 15.16
N ARG A 62 -26.29 -0.53 15.50
CA ARG A 62 -25.94 0.89 15.40
C ARG A 62 -24.80 1.23 16.35
N GLU A 63 -24.89 0.81 17.61
CA GLU A 63 -23.83 1.00 18.60
C GLU A 63 -22.51 0.38 18.11
N TRP A 64 -22.56 -0.84 17.58
CA TRP A 64 -21.39 -1.50 17.01
C TRP A 64 -20.78 -0.71 15.84
N MET A 65 -21.60 -0.16 14.94
CA MET A 65 -21.11 0.68 13.84
C MET A 65 -20.53 2.02 14.32
N ASP A 66 -21.05 2.60 15.40
CA ASP A 66 -20.50 3.81 16.01
C ASP A 66 -19.14 3.53 16.68
N GLU A 67 -19.02 2.44 17.42
CA GLU A 67 -17.75 1.95 17.96
C GLU A 67 -16.72 1.68 16.84
N MET A 68 -17.17 1.00 15.78
CA MET A 68 -16.36 0.74 14.58
C MET A 68 -15.82 2.04 13.95
N GLN A 69 -16.63 3.10 13.94
CA GLN A 69 -16.25 4.41 13.43
C GLN A 69 -15.26 5.13 14.37
N MET A 70 -15.30 4.88 15.68
CA MET A 70 -14.32 5.38 16.63
C MET A 70 -12.99 4.62 16.54
N ASP A 71 -13.04 3.30 16.50
CA ASP A 71 -11.89 2.42 16.25
C ASP A 71 -11.14 2.78 14.96
N TRP A 72 -11.90 3.17 13.92
CA TRP A 72 -11.34 3.65 12.66
C TRP A 72 -10.53 4.93 12.84
N LYS A 73 -11.05 5.90 13.61
CA LYS A 73 -10.35 7.16 13.85
C LYS A 73 -9.05 6.90 14.60
N GLU A 74 -9.07 6.05 15.62
CA GLU A 74 -7.89 5.66 16.37
C GLU A 74 -6.86 4.96 15.47
N PHE A 75 -7.30 3.99 14.67
CA PHE A 75 -6.45 3.33 13.69
C PHE A 75 -5.82 4.32 12.71
N ASN A 76 -6.61 5.24 12.15
CA ASN A 76 -6.13 6.22 11.20
C ASN A 76 -5.10 7.18 11.83
N CYS A 77 -5.34 7.63 13.07
CA CYS A 77 -4.38 8.42 13.82
C CYS A 77 -3.07 7.67 14.08
N SER A 78 -3.15 6.39 14.47
CA SER A 78 -1.95 5.55 14.65
C SER A 78 -1.21 5.35 13.33
N LEU A 79 -1.92 5.11 12.23
CA LEU A 79 -1.34 4.96 10.91
C LEU A 79 -0.64 6.24 10.46
N GLU A 80 -1.24 7.42 10.72
CA GLU A 80 -0.64 8.73 10.45
C GLU A 80 0.69 8.92 11.20
N SER A 81 0.75 8.51 12.47
CA SER A 81 2.00 8.54 13.24
C SER A 81 3.09 7.68 12.60
N GLU A 82 2.76 6.46 12.19
CA GLU A 82 3.72 5.55 11.53
C GLU A 82 4.17 6.07 10.16
N LYS A 83 3.26 6.66 9.37
CA LYS A 83 3.59 7.32 8.10
C LYS A 83 4.57 8.47 8.30
N ASN A 84 4.33 9.33 9.29
CA ASN A 84 5.22 10.45 9.61
C ASN A 84 6.62 9.98 10.04
N LYS A 85 6.70 8.92 10.85
CA LYS A 85 8.00 8.30 11.19
C LYS A 85 8.70 7.75 9.95
N TRP A 86 7.96 7.11 9.05
CA TRP A 86 8.49 6.57 7.81
C TRP A 86 9.09 7.67 6.93
N PHE A 87 8.35 8.75 6.66
CA PHE A 87 8.86 9.89 5.89
C PHE A 87 10.08 10.54 6.56
N GLY A 88 10.03 10.75 7.87
CA GLY A 88 11.18 11.29 8.61
C GLY A 88 12.43 10.42 8.53
N LYS A 89 12.27 9.09 8.45
CA LYS A 89 13.39 8.16 8.18
C LYS A 89 13.89 8.29 6.74
N LYS A 90 12.98 8.40 5.76
CA LYS A 90 13.34 8.55 4.35
C LYS A 90 14.10 9.82 4.04
N GLU A 91 13.82 10.92 4.73
CA GLU A 91 14.64 12.14 4.61
C GLU A 91 16.11 11.89 4.97
N LYS A 92 16.37 11.07 5.99
CA LYS A 92 17.75 10.72 6.41
C LYS A 92 18.40 9.74 5.42
N GLU A 93 17.64 8.76 4.94
CA GLU A 93 18.13 7.80 3.94
C GLU A 93 18.44 8.50 2.61
N MET A 94 17.61 9.47 2.19
CA MET A 94 17.83 10.28 0.99
C MET A 94 19.15 11.06 1.05
N LYS A 95 19.44 11.70 2.18
CA LYS A 95 20.71 12.43 2.37
C LYS A 95 21.92 11.50 2.26
N LYS A 96 21.83 10.29 2.82
CA LYS A 96 22.88 9.27 2.70
C LYS A 96 23.03 8.77 1.26
N PHE A 97 21.92 8.56 0.57
CA PHE A 97 21.90 8.17 -0.83
C PHE A 97 22.60 9.22 -1.71
N ILE A 98 22.22 10.50 -1.57
CA ILE A 98 22.86 11.61 -2.28
C ILE A 98 24.36 11.66 -2.00
N LYS A 99 24.75 11.63 -0.72
CA LYS A 99 26.17 11.63 -0.36
C LYS A 99 26.93 10.45 -0.98
N SER A 100 26.32 9.26 -1.04
CA SER A 100 26.95 8.10 -1.69
C SER A 100 27.12 8.24 -3.20
N ILE A 101 26.30 9.07 -3.85
CA ILE A 101 26.51 9.45 -5.26
C ILE A 101 27.68 10.42 -5.33
N GLU A 102 27.70 11.46 -4.50
CA GLU A 102 28.79 12.45 -4.47
C GLU A 102 30.14 11.77 -4.25
N ASP A 103 30.28 10.99 -3.18
CA ASP A 103 31.51 10.29 -2.82
C ASP A 103 31.99 9.41 -3.99
N ARG A 104 31.07 8.63 -4.60
CA ARG A 104 31.37 7.71 -5.70
C ARG A 104 31.83 8.41 -6.98
N TRP A 105 31.25 9.56 -7.34
CA TRP A 105 31.58 10.23 -8.59
C TRP A 105 32.68 11.30 -8.44
N LEU A 106 32.87 11.87 -7.24
CA LEU A 106 33.97 12.80 -6.96
C LEU A 106 35.29 12.05 -6.75
N ASP A 107 35.27 10.89 -6.10
CA ASP A 107 36.45 10.01 -5.96
C ASP A 107 36.78 9.24 -7.25
N PHE A 108 36.07 9.53 -8.35
CA PHE A 108 36.32 8.97 -9.68
C PHE A 108 37.69 9.41 -10.22
N ASN A 109 38.72 8.64 -9.86
CA ASN A 109 40.12 8.74 -10.34
C ASN A 109 40.52 7.53 -11.22
N GLU A 110 41.72 7.60 -11.79
CA GLU A 110 42.27 6.63 -12.76
C GLU A 110 42.25 5.15 -12.31
N ASN A 111 42.09 4.87 -11.01
CA ASN A 111 42.10 3.53 -10.43
C ASN A 111 40.69 2.92 -10.20
N MET A 112 39.60 3.58 -10.59
CA MET A 112 38.22 3.11 -10.37
C MET A 112 37.72 2.07 -11.39
N HIS A 113 38.63 1.48 -12.19
CA HIS A 113 38.36 0.42 -13.16
C HIS A 113 37.56 -0.77 -12.62
N GLU A 114 37.65 -1.07 -11.31
CA GLU A 114 37.02 -2.25 -10.70
C GLU A 114 35.58 -2.03 -10.19
N MET A 115 35.15 -0.80 -9.88
CA MET A 115 33.91 -0.59 -9.12
C MET A 115 32.65 -0.42 -9.97
N LEU A 116 32.78 0.04 -11.22
CA LEU A 116 31.63 0.48 -12.02
C LEU A 116 31.31 -0.40 -13.23
N ASN A 117 32.19 -1.34 -13.62
CA ASN A 117 31.95 -2.29 -14.74
C ASN A 117 31.50 -1.63 -16.06
N TYR A 118 31.70 -0.32 -16.22
CA TYR A 118 31.42 0.44 -17.43
C TYR A 118 32.73 0.57 -18.22
N GLY A 119 32.78 -0.02 -19.42
CA GLY A 119 33.96 0.00 -20.30
C GLY A 119 34.46 1.40 -20.72
N ILE A 120 33.70 2.46 -20.39
CA ILE A 120 34.02 3.88 -20.56
C ILE A 120 35.34 4.28 -19.87
N LEU A 121 35.72 3.60 -18.78
CA LEU A 121 36.87 3.97 -17.95
C LEU A 121 38.22 3.94 -18.68
N LYS A 122 38.42 3.06 -19.68
CA LYS A 122 39.71 3.00 -20.42
C LYS A 122 39.87 4.16 -21.39
N ILE A 123 38.76 4.69 -21.89
CA ILE A 123 38.75 5.75 -22.89
C ILE A 123 38.77 7.13 -22.18
N SER A 124 38.15 7.23 -20.99
CA SER A 124 38.05 8.49 -20.24
C SER A 124 39.38 9.05 -19.73
N LEU A 125 40.44 8.24 -19.63
CA LEU A 125 41.79 8.70 -19.30
C LEU A 125 42.41 9.56 -20.41
N MET A 126 41.97 9.35 -21.66
CA MET A 126 42.44 10.12 -22.82
C MET A 126 41.53 11.30 -23.13
N TRP A 127 40.46 11.49 -22.35
CA TRP A 127 39.46 12.51 -22.64
C TRP A 127 39.98 13.91 -22.35
N ASN A 128 39.81 14.78 -23.33
CA ASN A 128 39.93 16.21 -23.14
C ASN A 128 38.72 16.77 -22.37
N PHE A 129 38.79 18.04 -21.99
CA PHE A 129 37.73 18.67 -21.20
C PHE A 129 36.35 18.67 -21.91
N SER A 130 36.32 18.81 -23.24
CA SER A 130 35.06 18.79 -24.01
C SER A 130 34.39 17.42 -23.95
N GLU A 131 35.17 16.34 -24.05
CA GLU A 131 34.66 14.97 -23.96
C GLU A 131 34.12 14.68 -22.54
N TRP A 132 34.82 15.13 -21.50
CA TRP A 132 34.31 15.10 -20.13
C TRP A 132 33.01 15.89 -19.95
N GLN A 133 32.94 17.07 -20.56
CA GLN A 133 31.76 17.93 -20.49
C GLN A 133 30.56 17.29 -21.16
N GLU A 134 30.73 16.70 -22.34
CA GLU A 134 29.66 16.00 -23.05
C GLU A 134 29.16 14.81 -22.24
N TRP A 135 30.06 13.93 -21.79
CA TRP A 135 29.68 12.71 -21.09
C TRP A 135 29.02 12.97 -19.72
N ILE A 136 29.53 13.92 -18.93
CA ILE A 136 28.95 14.25 -17.63
C ILE A 136 27.53 14.79 -17.79
N ASN A 137 27.30 15.66 -18.77
CA ASN A 137 25.98 16.27 -19.00
C ASN A 137 24.98 15.33 -19.69
N THR A 138 25.42 14.18 -20.20
CA THR A 138 24.58 13.21 -20.91
C THR A 138 24.48 11.90 -20.14
N ASP A 139 25.45 11.00 -20.32
CA ASP A 139 25.42 9.65 -19.77
C ASP A 139 25.51 9.63 -18.25
N ALA A 140 26.41 10.43 -17.65
CA ALA A 140 26.55 10.42 -16.19
C ALA A 140 25.28 10.97 -15.52
N LYS A 141 24.73 12.08 -16.04
CA LYS A 141 23.45 12.64 -15.60
C LYS A 141 22.36 11.58 -15.67
N ARG A 142 22.20 10.93 -16.83
CA ARG A 142 21.20 9.87 -17.04
C ARG A 142 21.35 8.71 -16.06
N ILE A 143 22.57 8.22 -15.83
CA ILE A 143 22.82 7.12 -14.89
C ILE A 143 22.39 7.52 -13.47
N ILE A 144 22.75 8.72 -13.03
CA ILE A 144 22.39 9.22 -11.69
C ILE A 144 20.87 9.42 -11.56
N GLU A 145 20.21 9.94 -12.60
CA GLU A 145 18.75 10.07 -12.66
C GLU A 145 18.04 8.70 -12.62
N GLU A 146 18.57 7.69 -13.32
CA GLU A 146 18.06 6.32 -13.26
C GLU A 146 18.19 5.71 -11.85
N GLU A 147 19.32 5.92 -11.17
CA GLU A 147 19.50 5.49 -9.78
C GLU A 147 18.48 6.15 -8.85
N TRP A 148 18.24 7.45 -9.01
CA TRP A 148 17.24 8.19 -8.24
C TRP A 148 15.81 7.68 -8.50
N TYR A 149 15.44 7.51 -9.76
CA TYR A 149 14.14 6.97 -10.15
C TYR A 149 13.90 5.59 -9.53
N ASN A 150 14.91 4.71 -9.57
CA ASN A 150 14.85 3.40 -8.96
C ASN A 150 14.68 3.48 -7.44
N TRP A 151 15.41 4.41 -6.79
CA TRP A 151 15.29 4.65 -5.36
C TRP A 151 13.88 5.12 -4.98
N ILE A 152 13.33 6.12 -5.67
CA ILE A 152 11.96 6.64 -5.43
C ILE A 152 10.92 5.53 -5.64
N THR A 153 10.96 4.82 -6.76
CA THR A 153 10.00 3.76 -7.11
C THR A 153 10.02 2.60 -6.11
N SER A 154 11.22 2.21 -5.67
CA SER A 154 11.38 1.17 -4.64
C SER A 154 10.77 1.61 -3.31
N ASN A 155 10.98 2.87 -2.93
CA ASN A 155 10.43 3.43 -1.70
C ASN A 155 8.90 3.60 -1.76
N GLN A 156 8.33 3.94 -2.91
CA GLN A 156 6.88 3.97 -3.14
C GLN A 156 6.26 2.61 -2.85
N THR A 157 6.86 1.55 -3.41
CA THR A 157 6.39 0.18 -3.21
C THR A 157 6.44 -0.22 -1.73
N LEU A 158 7.52 0.12 -1.04
CA LEU A 158 7.66 -0.15 0.40
C LEU A 158 6.66 0.63 1.25
N TYR A 159 6.36 1.87 0.86
CA TYR A 159 5.37 2.72 1.53
C TYR A 159 3.97 2.12 1.46
N TYR A 160 3.48 1.81 0.25
CA TYR A 160 2.17 1.20 0.09
C TYR A 160 2.06 -0.17 0.74
N LYS A 161 3.15 -0.97 0.71
CA LYS A 161 3.19 -2.26 1.42
C LYS A 161 3.00 -2.09 2.93
N LEU A 162 3.59 -1.06 3.54
CA LEU A 162 3.40 -0.75 4.96
C LEU A 162 1.96 -0.41 5.28
N ILE A 163 1.34 0.48 4.49
CA ILE A 163 -0.05 0.90 4.68
C ILE A 163 -1.00 -0.30 4.56
N MET A 164 -0.88 -1.06 3.46
CA MET A 164 -1.77 -2.18 3.20
C MET A 164 -1.62 -3.30 4.24
N LYS A 165 -0.40 -3.52 4.73
CA LYS A 165 -0.18 -4.48 5.82
C LYS A 165 -0.95 -4.10 7.09
N GLU A 166 -0.87 -2.85 7.53
CA GLU A 166 -1.57 -2.40 8.74
C GLU A 166 -3.09 -2.34 8.53
N TRP A 167 -3.54 -1.90 7.35
CA TRP A 167 -4.95 -1.94 6.97
C TRP A 167 -5.51 -3.36 6.99
N PHE A 168 -4.85 -4.34 6.35
CA PHE A 168 -5.32 -5.73 6.37
C PHE A 168 -5.34 -6.32 7.77
N LYS A 169 -4.33 -6.03 8.59
CA LYS A 169 -4.30 -6.46 9.99
C LYS A 169 -5.51 -5.93 10.77
N TRP A 170 -5.81 -4.64 10.63
CA TRP A 170 -6.96 -4.02 11.29
C TRP A 170 -8.29 -4.54 10.73
N LYS A 171 -8.47 -4.53 9.41
CA LYS A 171 -9.67 -5.04 8.71
C LYS A 171 -10.00 -6.47 9.13
N ASN A 172 -9.02 -7.36 9.11
CA ASN A 172 -9.20 -8.77 9.46
C ASN A 172 -9.57 -8.96 10.93
N LYS A 173 -9.01 -8.14 11.83
CA LYS A 173 -9.40 -8.14 13.25
C LYS A 173 -10.88 -7.76 13.39
N LYS A 174 -11.35 -6.75 12.65
CA LYS A 174 -12.73 -6.28 12.73
C LYS A 174 -13.73 -7.25 12.13
N ILE A 175 -13.41 -7.86 10.99
CA ILE A 175 -14.20 -8.97 10.43
C ILE A 175 -14.32 -10.11 11.44
N LYS A 176 -13.22 -10.48 12.09
CA LYS A 176 -13.22 -11.54 13.11
C LYS A 176 -14.05 -11.18 14.34
N GLN A 177 -14.07 -9.92 14.76
CA GLN A 177 -14.93 -9.44 15.86
C GLN A 177 -16.41 -9.54 15.49
N TRP A 178 -16.79 -9.07 14.29
CA TRP A 178 -18.17 -9.18 13.78
C TRP A 178 -18.62 -10.64 13.69
N LEU A 179 -17.78 -11.53 13.16
CA LEU A 179 -18.06 -12.97 13.10
C LEU A 179 -18.21 -13.58 14.50
N LYS A 180 -17.43 -13.11 15.48
CA LYS A 180 -17.47 -13.62 16.87
C LYS A 180 -18.80 -13.28 17.54
N ARG A 181 -19.29 -12.05 17.36
CA ARG A 181 -20.60 -11.59 17.86
C ARG A 181 -21.72 -12.47 17.31
N ASN A 182 -21.80 -12.59 15.99
CA ASN A 182 -22.83 -13.39 15.32
C ASN A 182 -22.74 -14.88 15.69
N TRP A 183 -21.53 -15.43 15.75
CA TRP A 183 -21.32 -16.82 16.15
C TRP A 183 -21.78 -17.07 17.59
N LEU A 184 -21.42 -16.20 18.53
CA LEU A 184 -21.84 -16.34 19.92
C LEU A 184 -23.36 -16.28 20.06
N TYR A 185 -24.02 -15.35 19.36
CA TYR A 185 -25.47 -15.20 19.38
C TYR A 185 -26.19 -16.46 18.86
N HIS A 186 -25.72 -17.04 17.74
CA HIS A 186 -26.41 -18.18 17.11
C HIS A 186 -25.98 -19.56 17.61
N GLU A 187 -24.76 -19.71 18.09
CA GLU A 187 -24.21 -21.01 18.50
C GLU A 187 -24.09 -21.13 20.04
N GLY A 188 -24.34 -20.04 20.78
CA GLY A 188 -24.32 -19.99 22.25
C GLY A 188 -22.93 -20.16 22.88
N ARG A 189 -21.89 -20.40 22.08
CA ARG A 189 -20.50 -20.55 22.53
C ARG A 189 -19.50 -20.21 21.44
N ILE A 190 -18.33 -19.75 21.86
CA ILE A 190 -17.18 -19.53 20.97
C ILE A 190 -16.30 -20.78 20.97
N LEU A 191 -15.70 -21.10 19.82
CA LEU A 191 -14.73 -22.20 19.70
C LEU A 191 -13.46 -21.89 20.51
N GLU A 192 -12.90 -22.88 21.22
CA GLU A 192 -11.73 -22.70 22.09
C GLU A 192 -10.52 -22.05 21.40
N ASN A 193 -10.33 -22.32 20.10
CA ASN A 193 -9.21 -21.80 19.32
C ASN A 193 -9.53 -20.54 18.51
N TRP A 194 -10.67 -19.88 18.76
CA TRP A 194 -11.15 -18.74 17.96
C TRP A 194 -10.07 -17.66 17.78
N GLU A 195 -9.44 -17.24 18.87
CA GLU A 195 -8.44 -16.16 18.84
C GLU A 195 -7.19 -16.51 18.02
N ARG A 196 -6.84 -17.80 17.91
CA ARG A 196 -5.70 -18.28 17.12
C ARG A 196 -6.03 -18.55 15.66
N MET A 197 -7.31 -18.71 15.32
CA MET A 197 -7.72 -19.00 13.95
C MET A 197 -7.57 -17.78 13.03
N PRO A 198 -7.09 -17.97 11.77
CA PRO A 198 -7.16 -16.94 10.75
C PRO A 198 -8.62 -16.55 10.49
N TYR A 199 -8.87 -15.27 10.18
CA TYR A 199 -10.22 -14.81 9.86
C TYR A 199 -10.84 -15.58 8.69
N THR A 200 -10.04 -15.96 7.67
CA THR A 200 -10.50 -16.73 6.51
C THR A 200 -11.05 -18.09 6.90
N LYS A 201 -10.41 -18.77 7.87
CA LYS A 201 -10.88 -20.05 8.38
C LYS A 201 -12.20 -19.90 9.14
N ILE A 202 -12.32 -18.84 9.94
CA ILE A 202 -13.54 -18.54 10.69
C ILE A 202 -14.68 -18.22 9.72
N LEU A 203 -14.43 -17.36 8.73
CA LEU A 203 -15.39 -17.00 7.70
C LEU A 203 -15.91 -18.24 6.96
N ALA A 204 -15.00 -19.11 6.49
CA ALA A 204 -15.37 -20.35 5.80
C ALA A 204 -16.18 -21.33 6.68
N MET A 205 -16.04 -21.27 8.00
CA MET A 205 -16.89 -22.03 8.93
C MET A 205 -18.26 -21.39 9.05
N SER A 206 -18.32 -20.07 9.20
CA SER A 206 -19.58 -19.32 9.28
C SER A 206 -20.41 -19.46 8.00
N GLU A 207 -19.79 -19.42 6.82
CA GLU A 207 -20.44 -19.61 5.53
C GLU A 207 -21.16 -20.96 5.38
N LYS A 208 -20.81 -21.96 6.19
CA LYS A 208 -21.48 -23.27 6.21
C LYS A 208 -22.68 -23.31 7.16
N LYS A 209 -22.90 -22.24 7.93
CA LYS A 209 -23.98 -22.18 8.92
C LYS A 209 -25.26 -21.63 8.27
N PRO A 210 -26.43 -22.21 8.58
CA PRO A 210 -27.71 -21.72 8.06
C PRO A 210 -27.96 -20.25 8.40
N TRP A 211 -27.63 -19.82 9.62
CA TRP A 211 -27.84 -18.43 10.03
C TRP A 211 -27.05 -17.43 9.19
N PHE A 212 -25.84 -17.77 8.72
CA PHE A 212 -24.98 -16.83 8.01
C PHE A 212 -25.51 -16.43 6.63
N ASN A 213 -26.19 -17.36 5.94
CA ASN A 213 -26.68 -17.14 4.58
C ASN A 213 -28.20 -16.94 4.49
N SER A 214 -28.96 -17.34 5.51
CA SER A 214 -30.42 -17.31 5.45
C SER A 214 -31.04 -16.28 6.39
N ASN A 215 -30.27 -15.70 7.32
CA ASN A 215 -30.78 -14.65 8.19
C ASN A 215 -30.66 -13.27 7.51
N ALA A 216 -31.80 -12.66 7.21
CA ALA A 216 -31.87 -11.35 6.55
C ALA A 216 -31.13 -10.23 7.30
N GLN A 217 -31.15 -10.27 8.64
CA GLN A 217 -30.41 -9.31 9.45
C GLN A 217 -28.90 -9.44 9.23
N ILE A 218 -28.37 -10.66 9.30
CA ILE A 218 -26.93 -10.91 9.16
C ILE A 218 -26.44 -10.55 7.75
N ILE A 219 -27.25 -10.86 6.74
CA ILE A 219 -27.00 -10.45 5.36
C ILE A 219 -26.90 -8.92 5.28
N ASN A 220 -27.88 -8.20 5.84
CA ASN A 220 -27.87 -6.73 5.84
C ASN A 220 -26.67 -6.15 6.62
N GLU A 221 -26.37 -6.67 7.81
CA GLU A 221 -25.18 -6.26 8.59
C GLU A 221 -23.89 -6.47 7.78
N ARG A 222 -23.72 -7.65 7.19
CA ARG A 222 -22.57 -7.99 6.36
C ARG A 222 -22.42 -7.02 5.21
N ASP A 223 -23.50 -6.77 4.47
CA ASP A 223 -23.45 -5.95 3.27
C ASP A 223 -23.19 -4.47 3.64
N CYS A 224 -23.84 -3.96 4.70
CA CYS A 224 -23.53 -2.65 5.27
C CYS A 224 -22.06 -2.54 5.70
N PHE A 225 -21.55 -3.54 6.39
CA PHE A 225 -20.19 -3.56 6.91
C PHE A 225 -19.15 -3.61 5.81
N LEU A 226 -19.30 -4.51 4.84
CA LEU A 226 -18.39 -4.64 3.71
C LEU A 226 -18.39 -3.38 2.85
N LYS A 227 -19.55 -2.75 2.64
CA LYS A 227 -19.65 -1.45 1.98
C LYS A 227 -18.91 -0.36 2.75
N TRP A 228 -19.04 -0.34 4.08
CA TRP A 228 -18.33 0.59 4.93
C TRP A 228 -16.81 0.38 4.87
N ILE A 229 -16.34 -0.87 4.95
CA ILE A 229 -14.91 -1.22 4.81
C ILE A 229 -14.39 -0.73 3.47
N LYS A 230 -15.11 -1.02 2.38
CA LYS A 230 -14.71 -0.64 1.03
C LYS A 230 -14.55 0.88 0.91
N LYS A 231 -15.50 1.65 1.44
CA LYS A 231 -15.42 3.11 1.49
C LYS A 231 -14.17 3.61 2.24
N LYS A 232 -13.76 2.94 3.31
CA LYS A 232 -12.53 3.30 4.05
C LYS A 232 -11.26 2.91 3.30
N GLU A 233 -11.26 1.76 2.62
CA GLU A 233 -10.17 1.30 1.77
C GLU A 233 -9.93 2.27 0.60
N ASP A 234 -11.01 2.69 -0.08
CA ASP A 234 -10.95 3.65 -1.18
C ASP A 234 -10.46 5.03 -0.70
N PHE A 235 -10.93 5.46 0.47
CA PHE A 235 -10.45 6.69 1.12
C PHE A 235 -8.93 6.62 1.37
N LEU A 236 -8.44 5.54 1.99
CA LEU A 236 -6.99 5.36 2.21
C LEU A 236 -6.23 5.35 0.89
N GLU A 237 -6.69 4.61 -0.12
CA GLU A 237 -6.00 4.55 -1.40
C GLU A 237 -5.84 5.94 -2.04
N SER A 238 -6.92 6.74 -2.02
CA SER A 238 -6.89 8.10 -2.57
C SER A 238 -5.98 9.03 -1.77
N GLU A 239 -6.13 9.08 -0.43
CA GLU A 239 -5.35 9.96 0.43
C GLU A 239 -3.85 9.64 0.36
N GLU A 240 -3.50 8.37 0.36
CA GLU A 240 -2.10 7.94 0.35
C GLU A 240 -1.43 8.14 -1.00
N ARG A 241 -2.19 8.00 -2.09
CA ARG A 241 -1.73 8.33 -3.44
C ARG A 241 -1.38 9.82 -3.55
N ASP A 242 -2.25 10.69 -3.05
CA ASP A 242 -2.05 12.14 -3.11
C ASP A 242 -0.88 12.60 -2.22
N LYS A 243 -0.79 12.06 -1.00
CA LYS A 243 0.35 12.32 -0.10
C LYS A 243 1.68 11.90 -0.72
N TRP A 244 1.74 10.68 -1.28
CA TRP A 244 2.94 10.21 -1.96
C TRP A 244 3.32 11.13 -3.12
N ARG A 245 2.36 11.46 -3.99
CA ARG A 245 2.59 12.30 -5.16
C ARG A 245 3.14 13.67 -4.80
N ASN A 246 2.60 14.28 -3.73
CA ASN A 246 3.10 15.55 -3.23
C ASN A 246 4.54 15.43 -2.71
N TRP A 247 4.83 14.41 -1.90
CA TRP A 247 6.20 14.18 -1.40
C TRP A 247 7.17 13.95 -2.56
N GLU A 248 6.84 13.05 -3.50
CA GLU A 248 7.64 12.73 -4.68
C GLU A 248 7.93 13.97 -5.53
N TYR A 249 6.94 14.82 -5.77
CA TYR A 249 7.11 16.08 -6.50
C TYR A 249 8.19 16.96 -5.86
N TYR A 250 8.11 17.22 -4.55
CA TYR A 250 9.10 18.05 -3.86
C TYR A 250 10.49 17.40 -3.82
N LYS A 251 10.56 16.07 -3.71
CA LYS A 251 11.85 15.37 -3.72
C LYS A 251 12.49 15.40 -5.11
N ASN A 252 11.71 15.26 -6.17
CA ASN A 252 12.19 15.35 -7.53
C ASN A 252 12.68 16.77 -7.86
N ASP A 253 11.95 17.82 -7.47
CA ASP A 253 12.40 19.21 -7.63
C ASP A 253 13.72 19.47 -6.90
N PHE A 254 13.83 19.01 -5.65
CA PHE A 254 15.08 19.10 -4.89
C PHE A 254 16.23 18.35 -5.58
N PHE A 255 15.98 17.12 -6.01
CA PHE A 255 16.99 16.28 -6.66
C PHE A 255 17.49 16.90 -7.97
N GLN A 256 16.59 17.46 -8.79
CA GLN A 256 16.96 18.11 -10.04
C GLN A 256 17.85 19.34 -9.81
N LYS A 257 17.55 20.16 -8.81
CA LYS A 257 18.42 21.28 -8.41
C LYS A 257 19.78 20.80 -7.89
N TRP A 258 19.77 19.73 -7.10
CA TRP A 258 20.98 19.16 -6.55
C TRP A 258 21.88 18.55 -7.64
N ILE A 259 21.34 17.76 -8.57
CA ILE A 259 22.13 17.11 -9.62
C ILE A 259 22.77 18.14 -10.54
N ASP A 260 22.06 19.20 -10.94
CA ASP A 260 22.64 20.24 -11.78
C ASP A 260 23.80 20.97 -11.09
N SER A 261 23.66 21.23 -9.78
CA SER A 261 24.74 21.81 -8.97
C SER A 261 25.94 20.85 -8.84
N PHE A 262 25.65 19.57 -8.58
CA PHE A 262 26.64 18.52 -8.44
C PHE A 262 27.46 18.32 -9.72
N LEU A 263 26.81 18.18 -10.88
CA LEU A 263 27.49 18.00 -12.16
C LEU A 263 28.35 19.22 -12.52
N SER A 264 27.86 20.44 -12.25
CA SER A 264 28.62 21.67 -12.44
C SER A 264 29.88 21.71 -11.56
N HIS A 265 29.75 21.27 -10.30
CA HIS A 265 30.89 21.17 -9.39
C HIS A 265 31.90 20.13 -9.87
N TRP A 266 31.44 18.95 -10.26
CA TRP A 266 32.27 17.86 -10.77
C TRP A 266 33.04 18.26 -12.03
N LEU A 267 32.38 18.94 -12.97
CA LEU A 267 33.02 19.48 -14.19
C LEU A 267 34.15 20.47 -13.86
N ASN A 268 33.93 21.35 -12.89
CA ASN A 268 34.94 22.31 -12.46
C ASN A 268 36.18 21.61 -11.87
N ILE A 269 36.00 20.52 -11.14
CA ILE A 269 37.12 19.68 -10.65
C ILE A 269 37.87 19.07 -11.83
N LYS A 270 37.16 18.47 -12.81
CA LYS A 270 37.81 17.88 -13.99
C LYS A 270 38.58 18.92 -14.80
N LYS A 271 38.03 20.12 -14.98
CA LYS A 271 38.74 21.25 -15.63
C LYS A 271 40.06 21.56 -14.94
N ARG A 272 40.06 21.66 -13.60
CA ARG A 272 41.27 21.95 -12.80
C ARG A 272 42.30 20.84 -12.91
N ASN A 273 41.87 19.57 -12.85
CA ASN A 273 42.78 18.42 -12.96
C ASN A 273 43.49 18.37 -14.32
N ILE A 274 42.77 18.62 -15.42
CA ILE A 274 43.36 18.65 -16.76
C ILE A 274 44.37 19.81 -16.90
N LEU A 275 44.04 21.01 -16.39
CA LEU A 275 44.95 22.15 -16.41
C LEU A 275 46.23 21.89 -15.59
N HIS A 276 46.12 21.19 -14.47
CA HIS A 276 47.27 20.90 -13.62
C HIS A 276 48.22 19.86 -14.24
N ASN A 277 47.70 18.89 -14.99
CA ASN A 277 48.47 17.84 -15.66
C ASN A 277 49.14 18.30 -16.97
N GLN A 278 48.89 19.53 -17.43
CA GLN A 278 49.48 20.12 -18.63
C GLN A 278 50.67 21.06 -18.35
N CYS A 279 51.06 21.23 -17.08
CA CYS A 279 52.25 21.96 -16.63
C CYS A 279 53.32 20.99 -16.12
#